data_AF-A0AAI9SYY6-F1
#
_entry.id   AF-A0AAI9SYY6-F1
#
_cell.length_a   1.000
_cell.length_b   1.000
_cell.length_c   1.000
_cell.angle_alpha   90.00
_cell.angle_beta   90.00
_cell.angle_gamma   90.00
#
_symmetry.space_group_name_H-M   'P 1'
#
loop_
_entity.id
_entity.type
_entity.pdbx_description
1 polymer ?
#
loop_
_entity_poly.entity_id
_entity_poly.type
_entity_poly.pdbx_seq_one_letter_code
_entity_poly.pdbx_strand_id
1 'polypeptide(L)'
;MQNDDAGLLTIEILDASLKGLLETDLLGEVVREGSKDNEHMLNQFDILKINESQQLVSVNRNKLLLLSMLLGEVVFQALEWVFAMEIEGDVDFQKYTTNKQQQQQQESLHIIKLIAKKEKRNIHALLAKLGYEWKDGKFSPLLKTDKKKQPSLGIIEEKEEEEEYHVDLDNWYCDCREFTQKLNDNSQLLCKSNLKVISFNEKSQNNLLWQILFKSPCNQFLPISICRHLLAIFIVIYNYKNYEKIIE
;
A
#
# COMPACT_ATOMS: atom_id res chain seq x y z
N MET A 1 -26.57 22.64 -11.41
CA MET A 1 -25.15 22.41 -11.77
C MET A 1 -24.26 22.69 -10.56
N GLN A 2 -24.17 21.82 -9.54
CA GLN A 2 -23.40 22.17 -8.31
C GLN A 2 -22.82 21.01 -7.47
N ASN A 3 -22.81 19.74 -7.92
CA ASN A 3 -22.22 18.62 -7.10
C ASN A 3 -21.17 17.76 -7.82
N ASP A 4 -20.80 18.03 -9.08
CA ASP A 4 -19.78 17.22 -9.76
C ASP A 4 -18.38 17.54 -9.20
N ASP A 5 -18.22 18.73 -8.61
CA ASP A 5 -16.94 19.26 -8.10
C ASP A 5 -16.42 18.54 -6.86
N ALA A 6 -17.28 18.09 -5.94
CA ALA A 6 -16.84 17.44 -4.69
C ALA A 6 -16.30 16.02 -4.93
N GLY A 7 -16.93 15.29 -5.86
CA GLY A 7 -16.48 13.97 -6.30
C GLY A 7 -15.18 14.04 -7.10
N LEU A 8 -15.09 15.02 -8.00
CA LEU A 8 -13.87 15.33 -8.75
C LEU A 8 -12.71 15.68 -7.81
N LEU A 9 -12.95 16.57 -6.84
CA LEU A 9 -11.97 16.98 -5.85
C LEU A 9 -11.48 15.80 -4.99
N THR A 10 -12.37 14.87 -4.65
CA THR A 10 -12.01 13.65 -3.91
C THR A 10 -11.01 12.80 -4.70
N ILE A 11 -11.24 12.64 -6.00
CA ILE A 11 -10.35 11.87 -6.89
C ILE A 11 -9.03 12.61 -7.13
N GLU A 12 -9.05 13.94 -7.24
CA GLU A 12 -7.84 14.76 -7.35
C GLU A 12 -6.97 14.70 -6.08
N ILE A 13 -7.59 14.80 -4.91
CA ILE A 13 -6.89 14.67 -3.62
C ILE A 13 -6.31 13.27 -3.46
N LEU A 14 -7.05 12.22 -3.87
CA LEU A 14 -6.59 10.85 -3.81
C LEU A 14 -5.37 10.63 -4.73
N ASP A 15 -5.44 11.05 -5.99
CA ASP A 15 -4.32 10.97 -6.95
C ASP A 15 -3.07 11.71 -6.44
N ALA A 16 -3.24 12.95 -5.97
CA ALA A 16 -2.14 13.75 -5.45
C ALA A 16 -1.50 13.16 -4.19
N SER A 17 -2.30 12.54 -3.33
CA SER A 17 -1.84 11.93 -2.09
C SER A 17 -1.15 10.58 -2.31
N LEU A 18 -1.57 9.80 -3.31
CA LEU A 18 -0.94 8.52 -3.66
C LEU A 18 0.44 8.69 -4.30
N LYS A 19 0.61 9.72 -5.14
CA LYS A 19 1.87 10.00 -5.83
C LYS A 19 2.99 10.35 -4.85
N GLY A 20 4.07 9.56 -4.79
CA GLY A 20 5.16 9.81 -3.86
C GLY A 20 4.76 9.61 -2.39
N LEU A 21 3.78 8.72 -2.15
CA LEU A 21 3.42 8.27 -0.81
C LEU A 21 4.52 7.43 -0.18
N LEU A 22 5.13 6.52 -0.94
CA LEU A 22 6.28 5.75 -0.46
C LEU A 22 7.55 6.57 -0.67
N GLU A 23 8.34 6.71 0.38
CA GLU A 23 9.62 7.41 0.38
C GLU A 23 10.73 6.51 0.90
N THR A 24 11.96 7.04 1.03
CA THR A 24 13.10 6.27 1.53
C THR A 24 13.70 7.02 2.70
N ASP A 25 13.70 6.35 3.86
CA ASP A 25 14.27 6.86 5.10
C ASP A 25 15.50 6.07 5.51
N LEU A 26 16.28 6.63 6.43
CA LEU A 26 17.36 5.92 7.10
C LEU A 26 16.78 4.97 8.15
N LEU A 27 17.11 3.68 8.02
CA LEU A 27 16.63 2.62 8.91
C LEU A 27 16.97 2.91 10.38
N GLY A 28 18.15 3.48 10.64
CA GLY A 28 18.56 3.86 11.99
C GLY A 28 17.65 4.92 12.60
N GLU A 29 17.28 5.95 11.84
CA GLU A 29 16.37 7.01 12.29
C GLU A 29 14.97 6.46 12.59
N VAL A 30 14.46 5.57 11.73
CA VAL A 30 13.15 4.92 11.94
C VAL A 30 13.14 4.08 13.22
N VAL A 31 14.20 3.31 13.48
CA VAL A 31 14.32 2.51 14.70
C VAL A 31 14.41 3.41 15.93
N ARG A 32 15.22 4.47 15.89
CA ARG A 32 15.30 5.45 16.99
C ARG A 32 13.94 6.08 17.27
N GLU A 33 13.20 6.42 16.22
CA GLU A 33 11.88 6.98 16.38
C GLU A 33 10.86 6.00 16.97
N GLY A 34 10.87 4.74 16.54
CA GLY A 34 10.05 3.71 17.16
C GLY A 34 10.41 3.44 18.62
N SER A 35 11.67 3.69 19.00
CA SER A 35 12.21 3.41 20.33
C SER A 35 12.28 4.65 21.24
N LYS A 36 11.60 5.75 20.90
CA LYS A 36 11.58 7.00 21.68
C LYS A 36 11.26 6.80 23.16
N ASP A 37 10.37 5.87 23.46
CA ASP A 37 9.92 5.57 24.83
C ASP A 37 10.85 4.61 25.59
N ASN A 38 11.96 4.17 24.97
CA ASN A 38 12.92 3.24 25.56
C ASN A 38 14.34 3.86 25.60
N GLU A 39 14.57 4.72 26.59
CA GLU A 39 15.85 5.41 26.81
C GLU A 39 17.05 4.45 26.84
N HIS A 40 16.86 3.25 27.40
CA HIS A 40 17.92 2.25 27.48
C HIS A 40 18.34 1.73 26.11
N MET A 41 17.38 1.53 25.21
CA MET A 41 17.66 1.13 23.83
C MET A 41 18.35 2.24 23.04
N LEU A 42 17.90 3.49 23.19
CA LEU A 42 18.52 4.65 22.53
C LEU A 42 19.99 4.82 22.95
N ASN A 43 20.27 4.75 24.25
CA ASN A 43 21.62 4.86 24.78
C ASN A 43 22.55 3.77 24.21
N GLN A 44 22.08 2.53 24.09
CA GLN A 44 22.90 1.47 23.50
C GLN A 44 23.06 1.62 21.98
N PHE A 45 22.07 2.18 21.30
CA PHE A 45 22.16 2.49 19.87
C PHE A 45 23.33 3.45 19.61
N ASP A 46 23.48 4.47 20.46
CA ASP A 46 24.59 5.43 20.42
C ASP A 46 25.94 4.79 20.75
N ILE A 47 25.99 3.93 21.78
CA ILE A 47 27.22 3.25 22.21
C ILE A 47 27.76 2.31 21.12
N LEU A 48 26.86 1.56 20.46
CA LEU A 48 27.24 0.56 19.47
C LEU A 48 27.58 1.13 18.09
N LYS A 49 27.34 2.43 17.87
CA LYS A 49 27.58 3.09 16.57
C LYS A 49 27.01 2.29 15.40
N ILE A 50 25.76 1.84 15.55
CA ILE A 50 25.06 1.05 14.55
C ILE A 50 25.07 1.82 13.22
N ASN A 51 25.31 1.13 12.11
CA ASN A 51 25.37 1.77 10.81
C ASN A 51 23.98 2.25 10.36
N GLU A 52 23.74 3.56 10.45
CA GLU A 52 22.45 4.19 10.12
C GLU A 52 22.27 4.46 8.62
N SER A 53 23.28 4.19 7.77
CA SER A 53 23.22 4.46 6.33
C SER A 53 22.31 3.50 5.55
N GLN A 54 21.87 2.40 6.17
CA GLN A 54 20.93 1.49 5.53
C GLN A 54 19.59 2.20 5.28
N GLN A 55 19.09 2.08 4.06
CA GLN A 55 17.84 2.69 3.64
C GLN A 55 16.68 1.71 3.82
N LEU A 56 15.50 2.26 4.14
CA LEU A 56 14.24 1.54 4.26
C LEU A 56 13.15 2.34 3.56
N VAL A 57 12.26 1.65 2.85
CA VAL A 57 11.10 2.31 2.25
C VAL A 57 10.07 2.66 3.32
N SER A 58 9.73 3.93 3.47
CA SER A 58 8.81 4.45 4.48
C SER A 58 7.60 5.13 3.81
N VAL A 59 6.83 5.89 4.58
CA VAL A 59 5.60 6.53 4.13
C VAL A 59 5.62 8.01 4.48
N ASN A 60 5.36 8.85 3.47
CA ASN A 60 5.23 10.28 3.64
C ASN A 60 4.07 10.63 4.58
N ARG A 61 4.39 11.17 5.76
CA ARG A 61 3.41 11.41 6.84
C ARG A 61 2.29 12.35 6.46
N ASN A 62 2.58 13.40 5.70
CA ASN A 62 1.58 14.39 5.31
C ASN A 62 0.58 13.77 4.33
N LYS A 63 1.06 12.99 3.37
CA LYS A 63 0.20 12.26 2.43
C LYS A 63 -0.60 11.15 3.13
N LEU A 64 0.03 10.43 4.07
CA LEU A 64 -0.65 9.44 4.89
C LEU A 64 -1.78 10.06 5.73
N LEU A 65 -1.53 11.21 6.35
CA LEU A 65 -2.55 11.94 7.10
C LEU A 65 -3.73 12.29 6.19
N LEU A 66 -3.48 12.91 5.03
CA LEU A 66 -4.53 13.27 4.07
C LEU A 66 -5.33 12.05 3.60
N LEU A 67 -4.66 10.94 3.26
CA LEU A 67 -5.33 9.70 2.87
C LEU A 67 -6.18 9.14 4.03
N SER A 68 -5.65 9.13 5.25
CA SER A 68 -6.36 8.60 6.42
C SER A 68 -7.60 9.43 6.75
N MET A 69 -7.57 10.75 6.50
CA MET A 69 -8.75 11.61 6.63
C MET A 69 -9.80 11.31 5.54
N LEU A 70 -9.36 10.91 4.36
CA LEU A 70 -10.24 10.64 3.21
C LEU A 70 -10.87 9.24 3.25
N LEU A 71 -10.09 8.22 3.61
CA LEU A 71 -10.43 6.80 3.46
C LEU A 71 -10.41 6.03 4.79
N GLY A 72 -10.04 6.68 5.89
CA GLY A 72 -10.04 6.08 7.22
C GLY A 72 -9.01 4.96 7.40
N GLU A 73 -9.40 3.94 8.16
CA GLU A 73 -8.55 2.79 8.52
C GLU A 73 -8.07 1.96 7.31
N VAL A 74 -8.81 2.03 6.19
CA VAL A 74 -8.51 1.31 4.95
C VAL A 74 -7.10 1.64 4.46
N VAL A 75 -6.60 2.84 4.73
CA VAL A 75 -5.26 3.29 4.32
C VAL A 75 -4.16 2.53 5.07
N PHE A 76 -4.31 2.34 6.37
CA PHE A 76 -3.34 1.62 7.17
C PHE A 76 -3.31 0.14 6.80
N GLN A 77 -4.49 -0.45 6.60
CA GLN A 77 -4.61 -1.83 6.12
C GLN A 77 -3.98 -1.97 4.72
N ALA A 78 -4.21 -1.03 3.81
CA ALA A 78 -3.60 -1.05 2.49
C ALA A 78 -2.06 -0.95 2.56
N LEU A 79 -1.53 -0.14 3.47
CA LEU A 79 -0.08 -0.05 3.68
C LEU A 79 0.52 -1.33 4.27
N GLU A 80 -0.18 -1.97 5.20
CA GLU A 80 0.20 -3.30 5.68
C GLU A 80 0.30 -4.28 4.52
N TRP A 81 -0.71 -4.29 3.63
CA TRP A 81 -0.67 -5.06 2.39
C TRP A 81 0.53 -4.68 1.51
N VAL A 82 0.80 -3.39 1.28
CA VAL A 82 1.96 -2.96 0.47
C VAL A 82 3.28 -3.50 1.02
N PHE A 83 3.45 -3.60 2.34
CA PHE A 83 4.67 -4.12 2.94
C PHE A 83 4.71 -5.65 3.07
N ALA A 84 3.57 -6.32 2.97
CA ALA A 84 3.41 -7.75 3.19
C ALA A 84 3.17 -8.54 1.89
N MET A 85 2.69 -7.90 0.83
CA MET A 85 2.18 -8.61 -0.33
C MET A 85 3.27 -9.03 -1.32
N GLU A 86 3.14 -10.26 -1.79
CA GLU A 86 3.74 -10.74 -3.02
C GLU A 86 2.69 -10.62 -4.13
N ILE A 87 3.14 -10.18 -5.31
CA ILE A 87 2.30 -10.03 -6.49
C ILE A 87 2.66 -11.17 -7.43
N GLU A 88 1.73 -12.11 -7.64
CA GLU A 88 1.89 -13.18 -8.62
C GLU A 88 1.33 -12.75 -9.98
N GLY A 89 2.14 -12.92 -11.03
CA GLY A 89 1.79 -12.64 -12.43
C GLY A 89 2.65 -11.56 -13.08
N ASP A 90 2.74 -11.58 -14.41
CA ASP A 90 3.46 -10.59 -15.21
C ASP A 90 2.66 -9.28 -15.31
N VAL A 91 2.57 -8.55 -14.19
CA VAL A 91 1.91 -7.25 -14.15
C VAL A 91 2.90 -6.16 -14.55
N ASP A 92 2.77 -5.66 -15.77
CA ASP A 92 3.54 -4.49 -16.22
C ASP A 92 2.92 -3.21 -15.64
N PHE A 93 3.31 -2.86 -14.42
CA PHE A 93 2.89 -1.63 -13.75
C PHE A 93 3.30 -0.36 -14.51
N GLN A 94 4.30 -0.42 -15.38
CA GLN A 94 4.71 0.72 -16.20
C GLN A 94 3.64 1.07 -17.24
N LYS A 95 2.81 0.10 -17.69
CA LYS A 95 1.67 0.39 -18.58
C LYS A 95 0.66 1.36 -17.97
N TYR A 96 0.49 1.34 -16.64
CA TYR A 96 -0.41 2.26 -15.96
C TYR A 96 0.23 3.65 -15.77
N THR A 97 1.54 3.74 -15.60
CA THR A 97 2.22 5.03 -15.36
C THR A 97 2.61 5.78 -16.64
N THR A 98 2.66 5.10 -17.79
CA THR A 98 3.05 5.71 -19.07
C THR A 98 1.81 6.24 -19.80
N ASN A 99 1.65 7.56 -19.85
CA ASN A 99 0.62 8.24 -20.65
C ASN A 99 0.62 7.70 -22.08
N LYS A 100 -0.46 7.03 -22.51
CA LYS A 100 -0.59 6.53 -23.88
C LYS A 100 -1.86 7.03 -24.55
N GLN A 101 -1.72 8.09 -25.32
CA GLN A 101 -2.45 8.29 -26.58
C GLN A 101 -2.12 7.19 -27.63
N GLN A 102 -1.41 6.12 -27.26
CA GLN A 102 -0.93 5.05 -28.15
C GLN A 102 -1.15 3.63 -27.59
N GLN A 103 -2.28 3.38 -26.93
CA GLN A 103 -2.73 2.00 -26.67
C GLN A 103 -3.99 1.71 -27.47
N GLN A 104 -3.80 1.51 -28.79
CA GLN A 104 -4.72 0.69 -29.56
C GLN A 104 -4.45 -0.78 -29.24
N GLN A 105 -5.51 -1.47 -28.86
CA GLN A 105 -5.68 -2.93 -28.92
C GLN A 105 -4.63 -3.77 -28.17
N GLN A 106 -4.85 -3.96 -26.87
CA GLN A 106 -4.63 -5.26 -26.27
C GLN A 106 -5.69 -5.51 -25.21
N GLU A 107 -6.68 -6.33 -25.55
CA GLU A 107 -7.64 -6.94 -24.63
C GLU A 107 -6.89 -8.00 -23.83
N SER A 108 -6.16 -7.61 -22.79
CA SER A 108 -5.72 -8.55 -21.77
C SER A 108 -6.41 -8.19 -20.48
N LEU A 109 -7.17 -9.13 -19.94
CA LEU A 109 -7.81 -9.05 -18.64
C LEU A 109 -6.70 -9.14 -17.58
N HIS A 110 -6.40 -8.04 -16.87
CA HIS A 110 -5.33 -8.04 -15.86
C HIS A 110 -5.88 -8.44 -14.50
N ILE A 111 -5.98 -9.75 -14.26
CA ILE A 111 -6.20 -10.28 -12.92
C ILE A 111 -4.85 -10.35 -12.20
N ILE A 112 -4.73 -9.53 -11.16
CA ILE A 112 -3.59 -9.49 -10.26
C ILE A 112 -3.91 -10.41 -9.08
N LYS A 113 -3.07 -11.41 -8.85
CA LYS A 113 -3.16 -12.25 -7.68
C LYS A 113 -2.25 -11.67 -6.59
N LEU A 114 -2.86 -11.35 -5.44
CA LEU A 114 -2.17 -10.85 -4.27
C LEU A 114 -2.07 -11.95 -3.22
N ILE A 115 -0.87 -12.19 -2.71
CA ILE A 115 -0.60 -13.11 -1.61
C ILE A 115 -0.01 -12.32 -0.45
N ALA A 116 -0.67 -12.28 0.70
CA ALA A 116 -0.08 -11.69 1.90
C ALA A 116 0.94 -12.63 2.53
N LYS A 117 2.22 -12.22 2.52
CA LYS A 117 3.23 -12.74 3.45
C LYS A 117 3.19 -11.84 4.68
N LYS A 118 2.64 -12.33 5.78
CA LYS A 118 2.58 -11.58 7.05
C LYS A 118 3.98 -11.42 7.67
N GLU A 119 4.85 -10.63 7.04
CA GLU A 119 6.06 -10.12 7.70
C GLU A 119 5.67 -8.92 8.56
N LYS A 120 5.68 -9.11 9.89
CA LYS A 120 5.43 -8.02 10.83
C LYS A 120 6.58 -7.02 10.77
N ARG A 121 6.32 -5.84 10.21
CA ARG A 121 7.23 -4.70 10.24
C ARG A 121 7.23 -4.03 11.63
N ASN A 122 7.88 -4.68 12.58
CA ASN A 122 8.06 -4.18 13.94
C ASN A 122 9.53 -3.78 14.21
N ILE A 123 9.78 -3.11 15.33
CA ILE A 123 11.14 -2.67 15.71
C ILE A 123 12.12 -3.84 15.76
N HIS A 124 11.70 -5.02 16.21
CA HIS A 124 12.57 -6.20 16.25
C HIS A 124 13.00 -6.67 14.85
N ALA A 125 12.07 -6.69 13.88
CA ALA A 125 12.37 -7.02 12.50
C ALA A 125 13.30 -5.98 11.85
N LEU A 126 13.12 -4.70 12.16
CA LEU A 126 14.00 -3.63 11.68
C LEU A 126 15.41 -3.70 12.29
N LEU A 127 15.51 -4.04 13.58
CA LEU A 127 16.78 -4.30 14.25
C LEU A 127 17.51 -5.49 13.63
N ALA A 128 16.78 -6.55 13.26
CA ALA A 128 17.37 -7.71 12.61
C ALA A 128 18.02 -7.35 11.27
N LYS A 129 17.43 -6.41 10.50
CA LYS A 129 18.05 -5.87 9.27
C LYS A 129 19.36 -5.12 9.54
N LEU A 130 19.46 -4.46 10.69
CA LEU A 130 20.70 -3.83 11.17
C LEU A 130 21.73 -4.85 11.72
N GLY A 131 21.36 -6.13 11.80
CA GLY A 131 22.23 -7.20 12.31
C GLY A 131 22.18 -7.39 13.83
N TYR A 132 21.15 -6.87 14.50
CA TYR A 132 21.00 -6.92 15.95
C TYR A 132 19.65 -7.50 16.37
N GLU A 133 19.59 -8.05 17.57
CA GLU A 133 18.35 -8.35 18.29
C GLU A 133 18.34 -7.62 19.63
N TRP A 134 17.15 -7.26 20.11
CA TRP A 134 16.96 -6.72 21.45
C TRP A 134 16.50 -7.84 22.39
N LYS A 135 17.38 -8.25 23.30
CA LYS A 135 17.14 -9.37 24.22
C LYS A 135 17.69 -9.05 25.60
N ASP A 136 16.93 -9.39 26.64
CA ASP A 136 17.31 -9.17 28.05
C ASP A 136 17.76 -7.72 28.32
N GLY A 137 17.09 -6.76 27.66
CA GLY A 137 17.40 -5.33 27.76
C GLY A 137 18.69 -4.90 27.06
N LYS A 138 19.30 -5.71 26.20
CA LYS A 138 20.54 -5.37 25.49
C LYS A 138 20.50 -5.72 24.01
N PHE A 139 21.27 -4.99 23.22
CA PHE A 139 21.56 -5.38 21.85
C PHE A 139 22.54 -6.56 21.81
N SER A 140 22.16 -7.60 21.09
CA SER A 140 23.02 -8.74 20.79
C SER A 140 23.20 -8.86 19.27
N PRO A 141 24.43 -9.05 18.75
CA PRO A 141 24.64 -9.28 17.33
C PRO A 141 23.97 -10.59 16.88
N LEU A 142 23.30 -10.57 15.72
CA LEU A 142 22.80 -11.79 15.10
C LEU A 142 23.99 -12.64 14.61
N LEU A 143 24.15 -13.84 15.16
CA LEU A 143 25.21 -14.77 14.77
C LEU A 143 24.97 -15.26 13.33
N LYS A 144 25.97 -15.11 12.46
CA LYS A 144 25.93 -15.43 11.00
C LYS A 144 25.66 -16.91 10.66
N THR A 145 25.46 -17.80 11.65
CA THR A 145 25.30 -19.24 11.45
C THR A 145 23.93 -19.67 10.94
N ASP A 146 22.98 -18.76 10.81
CA ASP A 146 21.59 -19.10 10.54
C ASP A 146 21.00 -18.29 9.37
N LYS A 147 21.68 -18.26 8.21
CA LYS A 147 21.03 -17.82 6.96
C LYS A 147 19.85 -18.70 6.52
N LYS A 148 19.61 -19.83 7.20
CA LYS A 148 18.41 -20.68 7.09
C LYS A 148 17.47 -20.59 8.30
N LYS A 149 17.81 -19.77 9.29
CA LYS A 149 16.92 -19.36 10.39
C LYS A 149 17.10 -17.85 10.56
N GLN A 150 16.49 -17.08 9.65
CA GLN A 150 15.94 -15.81 10.11
C GLN A 150 15.15 -16.13 11.39
N PRO A 151 15.37 -15.41 12.49
CA PRO A 151 14.68 -15.74 13.72
C PRO A 151 13.19 -15.47 13.48
N SER A 152 12.43 -16.56 13.32
CA SER A 152 11.22 -16.72 14.10
C SER A 152 11.67 -16.52 15.57
N LEU A 153 11.69 -15.25 16.02
CA LEU A 153 11.53 -14.93 17.44
C LEU A 153 10.51 -15.94 17.96
N GLY A 154 10.84 -16.72 18.99
CA GLY A 154 10.11 -17.89 19.50
C GLY A 154 8.63 -17.65 19.87
N ILE A 155 7.89 -17.19 18.88
CA ILE A 155 6.47 -17.13 18.66
C ILE A 155 6.28 -18.36 17.79
N ILE A 156 5.40 -19.24 18.24
CA ILE A 156 4.93 -20.40 17.51
C ILE A 156 4.81 -19.99 16.03
N GLU A 157 5.56 -20.65 15.13
CA GLU A 157 5.26 -20.63 13.69
C GLU A 157 3.90 -21.35 13.57
N GLU A 158 2.83 -20.68 13.99
CA GLU A 158 1.53 -20.93 13.40
C GLU A 158 1.79 -20.71 11.92
N LYS A 159 1.53 -21.73 11.11
CA LYS A 159 1.41 -21.56 9.66
C LYS A 159 0.34 -20.50 9.48
N GLU A 160 0.74 -19.23 9.45
CA GLU A 160 -0.17 -18.13 9.24
C GLU A 160 -0.74 -18.37 7.84
N GLU A 161 -2.05 -18.59 7.77
CA GLU A 161 -2.73 -18.87 6.52
C GLU A 161 -2.41 -17.75 5.52
N GLU A 162 -1.83 -18.13 4.38
CA GLU A 162 -1.62 -17.21 3.27
C GLU A 162 -2.98 -16.72 2.81
N GLU A 163 -3.22 -15.40 2.95
CA GLU A 163 -4.45 -14.80 2.45
C GLU A 163 -4.25 -14.44 0.98
N GLU A 164 -5.09 -15.04 0.12
CA GLU A 164 -5.09 -14.85 -1.33
C GLU A 164 -6.30 -14.03 -1.76
N TYR A 165 -6.06 -13.03 -2.61
CA TYR A 165 -7.13 -12.22 -3.22
C TYR A 165 -6.84 -11.95 -4.70
N HIS A 166 -7.91 -11.89 -5.48
CA HIS A 166 -7.87 -11.51 -6.88
C HIS A 166 -8.37 -10.09 -7.06
N VAL A 167 -7.58 -9.29 -7.77
CA VAL A 167 -7.93 -7.91 -8.11
C VAL A 167 -7.91 -7.76 -9.63
N ASP A 168 -9.01 -7.28 -10.18
CA ASP A 168 -9.14 -6.93 -11.59
C ASP A 168 -9.24 -5.41 -11.70
N LEU A 169 -8.15 -4.78 -12.14
CA LEU A 169 -8.09 -3.32 -12.27
C LEU A 169 -8.90 -2.81 -13.47
N ASP A 170 -9.05 -3.61 -14.51
CA ASP A 170 -9.76 -3.22 -15.73
C ASP A 170 -11.26 -3.13 -15.46
N ASN A 171 -11.78 -4.03 -14.62
CA ASN A 171 -13.18 -4.03 -14.18
C ASN A 171 -13.42 -3.38 -12.82
N TRP A 172 -12.36 -2.91 -12.16
CA TRP A 172 -12.40 -2.36 -10.79
C TRP A 172 -13.12 -3.30 -9.83
N TYR A 173 -12.51 -4.45 -9.63
CA TYR A 173 -13.08 -5.52 -8.83
C TYR A 173 -12.04 -6.11 -7.90
N CYS A 174 -12.49 -6.52 -6.72
CA CYS A 174 -11.74 -7.34 -5.81
C CYS A 174 -12.67 -8.38 -5.18
N ASP A 175 -12.23 -9.64 -5.12
CA ASP A 175 -13.00 -10.74 -4.54
C ASP A 175 -13.10 -10.71 -3.00
N CYS A 176 -12.45 -9.74 -2.35
CA CYS A 176 -12.52 -9.62 -0.91
C CYS A 176 -13.91 -9.24 -0.39
N ARG A 177 -14.20 -9.70 0.83
CA ARG A 177 -15.46 -9.40 1.53
C ARG A 177 -15.70 -7.89 1.71
N GLU A 178 -14.64 -7.13 2.01
CA GLU A 178 -14.73 -5.67 2.20
C GLU A 178 -15.28 -4.97 0.95
N PHE A 179 -14.78 -5.34 -0.24
CA PHE A 179 -15.22 -4.78 -1.50
C PHE A 179 -16.68 -5.13 -1.80
N THR A 180 -17.05 -6.41 -1.60
CA THR A 180 -18.43 -6.88 -1.78
C THR A 180 -19.40 -6.14 -0.85
N GLN A 181 -19.00 -5.90 0.41
CA GLN A 181 -19.82 -5.17 1.36
C GLN A 181 -19.99 -3.70 0.94
N LYS A 182 -18.90 -3.02 0.54
CA LYS A 182 -18.95 -1.65 0.02
C LYS A 182 -19.83 -1.52 -1.22
N LEU A 183 -19.77 -2.50 -2.14
CA LEU A 183 -20.68 -2.55 -3.29
C LEU A 183 -22.14 -2.68 -2.87
N ASN A 184 -22.44 -3.53 -1.90
CA ASN A 184 -23.82 -3.73 -1.42
C ASN A 184 -24.35 -2.47 -0.69
N ASP A 185 -23.53 -1.86 0.16
CA ASP A 185 -23.89 -0.64 0.89
C ASP A 185 -24.14 0.50 -0.10
N ASN A 186 -23.24 0.65 -1.09
CA ASN A 186 -23.43 1.60 -2.18
C ASN A 186 -24.68 1.27 -2.98
N SER A 187 -24.93 0.02 -3.35
CA SER A 187 -26.14 -0.43 -4.08
C SER A 187 -27.44 -0.08 -3.35
N GLN A 188 -27.46 -0.20 -2.02
CA GLN A 188 -28.61 0.22 -1.21
C GLN A 188 -28.80 1.74 -1.20
N LEU A 189 -27.72 2.52 -1.29
CA LEU A 189 -27.79 3.97 -1.53
C LEU A 189 -28.26 4.26 -2.96
N LEU A 190 -27.85 3.45 -3.95
CA LEU A 190 -28.25 3.58 -5.36
C LEU A 190 -29.77 3.38 -5.52
N CYS A 191 -30.36 2.41 -4.83
CA CYS A 191 -31.83 2.19 -4.88
C CYS A 191 -32.65 3.30 -4.21
N LYS A 192 -32.02 4.17 -3.39
CA LYS A 192 -32.70 5.23 -2.63
C LYS A 192 -32.54 6.62 -3.23
N SER A 193 -31.71 6.81 -4.27
CA SER A 193 -31.38 8.14 -4.79
C SER A 193 -31.22 8.18 -6.31
N ASN A 194 -31.67 9.27 -6.95
CA ASN A 194 -31.39 9.57 -8.36
C ASN A 194 -29.89 9.89 -8.50
N LEU A 195 -29.08 8.87 -8.81
CA LEU A 195 -27.64 9.05 -8.97
C LEU A 195 -27.33 10.01 -10.10
N LYS A 196 -26.36 10.87 -9.81
CA LYS A 196 -25.60 11.55 -10.85
C LYS A 196 -24.56 10.58 -11.36
N VAL A 197 -24.79 10.06 -12.55
CA VAL A 197 -23.72 9.51 -13.39
C VAL A 197 -22.78 10.68 -13.66
N ILE A 198 -21.59 10.65 -13.06
CA ILE A 198 -20.55 11.58 -13.48
C ILE A 198 -20.00 11.01 -14.77
N SER A 199 -20.23 11.70 -15.88
CA SER A 199 -19.50 11.38 -17.10
C SER A 199 -18.04 11.75 -16.84
N PHE A 200 -17.21 10.74 -16.59
CA PHE A 200 -15.77 10.89 -16.65
C PHE A 200 -15.47 11.40 -18.07
N ASN A 201 -15.16 12.69 -18.21
CA ASN A 201 -14.85 13.28 -19.51
C ASN A 201 -13.34 13.21 -19.73
N GLU A 202 -12.92 13.23 -21.00
CA GLU A 202 -11.50 13.18 -21.39
C GLU A 202 -10.66 14.35 -20.86
N LYS A 203 -11.23 15.32 -20.13
CA LYS A 203 -10.55 16.57 -19.75
C LYS A 203 -9.51 16.38 -18.64
N SER A 204 -9.59 15.32 -17.85
CA SER A 204 -8.64 15.05 -16.75
C SER A 204 -7.52 14.08 -17.17
N GLN A 205 -6.91 14.32 -18.35
CA GLN A 205 -5.87 13.44 -18.93
C GLN A 205 -4.62 13.27 -18.06
N ASN A 206 -4.40 14.11 -17.05
CA ASN A 206 -3.20 14.03 -16.21
C ASN A 206 -3.42 13.28 -14.89
N ASN A 207 -4.67 12.93 -14.55
CA ASN A 207 -5.01 12.20 -13.33
C ASN A 207 -5.05 10.70 -13.64
N LEU A 208 -4.12 9.93 -13.07
CA LEU A 208 -3.98 8.51 -13.37
C LEU A 208 -5.18 7.71 -12.88
N LEU A 209 -5.68 8.04 -11.69
CA LEU A 209 -6.87 7.39 -11.15
C LEU A 209 -8.08 7.64 -12.06
N TRP A 210 -8.22 8.85 -12.61
CA TRP A 210 -9.25 9.19 -13.59
C TRP A 210 -9.13 8.37 -14.86
N GLN A 211 -7.93 8.17 -15.39
CA GLN A 211 -7.70 7.33 -16.57
C GLN A 211 -8.08 5.87 -16.35
N ILE A 212 -7.83 5.35 -15.14
CA ILE A 212 -8.17 3.98 -14.78
C ILE A 212 -9.68 3.84 -14.59
N LEU A 213 -10.31 4.75 -13.85
CA LEU A 213 -11.76 4.73 -13.60
C LEU A 213 -12.58 4.92 -14.89
N PHE A 214 -12.13 5.78 -15.81
CA PHE A 214 -12.82 6.03 -17.09
C PHE A 214 -12.92 4.78 -17.97
N LYS A 215 -11.94 3.87 -17.90
CA LYS A 215 -11.94 2.63 -18.68
C LYS A 215 -12.93 1.59 -18.15
N SER A 216 -13.24 1.63 -16.86
CA SER A 216 -14.14 0.65 -16.24
C SER A 216 -15.61 1.07 -16.41
N PRO A 217 -16.43 0.28 -17.13
CA PRO A 217 -17.86 0.56 -17.27
C PRO A 217 -18.61 0.51 -15.92
N CYS A 218 -18.02 -0.12 -14.89
CA CYS A 218 -18.60 -0.29 -13.56
C CYS A 218 -18.39 0.91 -12.62
N ASN A 219 -17.50 1.86 -12.97
CA ASN A 219 -17.04 2.91 -12.06
C ASN A 219 -17.71 4.27 -12.22
N GLN A 220 -18.88 4.31 -12.86
CA GLN A 220 -19.61 5.55 -13.13
C GLN A 220 -20.33 6.12 -11.90
N PHE A 221 -20.16 5.52 -10.73
CA PHE A 221 -20.90 5.82 -9.51
C PHE A 221 -19.98 6.32 -8.39
N LEU A 222 -20.42 7.38 -7.74
CA LEU A 222 -19.81 7.86 -6.49
C LEU A 222 -20.68 7.51 -5.29
N PRO A 223 -20.07 7.24 -4.12
CA PRO A 223 -18.62 7.16 -3.88
C PRO A 223 -17.99 5.89 -4.48
N ILE A 224 -16.71 5.96 -4.86
CA ILE A 224 -15.99 4.81 -5.42
C ILE A 224 -15.81 3.75 -4.33
N SER A 225 -16.25 2.51 -4.61
CA SER A 225 -15.96 1.37 -3.75
C SER A 225 -14.46 1.05 -3.80
N ILE A 226 -13.69 1.46 -2.80
CA ILE A 226 -12.26 1.13 -2.69
C ILE A 226 -12.02 0.26 -1.45
N CYS A 227 -11.45 -0.93 -1.63
CA CYS A 227 -11.00 -1.79 -0.54
C CYS A 227 -9.50 -1.65 -0.30
N ARG A 228 -8.99 -2.25 0.79
CA ARG A 228 -7.55 -2.22 1.11
C ARG A 228 -6.67 -2.80 0.00
N HIS A 229 -7.12 -3.83 -0.72
CA HIS A 229 -6.34 -4.52 -1.76
C HIS A 229 -6.22 -3.67 -3.03
N LEU A 230 -7.34 -3.07 -3.47
CA LEU A 230 -7.34 -2.11 -4.57
C LEU A 230 -6.41 -0.92 -4.23
N LEU A 231 -6.56 -0.37 -3.03
CA LEU A 231 -5.72 0.74 -2.57
C LEU A 231 -4.24 0.35 -2.50
N ALA A 232 -3.90 -0.85 -2.03
CA ALA A 232 -2.54 -1.34 -1.98
C ALA A 232 -1.90 -1.41 -3.37
N ILE A 233 -2.62 -1.94 -4.36
CA ILE A 233 -2.16 -1.95 -5.76
C ILE A 233 -1.98 -0.52 -6.29
N PHE A 234 -2.88 0.41 -5.98
CA PHE A 234 -2.69 1.82 -6.37
C PHE A 234 -1.44 2.42 -5.74
N ILE A 235 -1.20 2.18 -4.45
CA ILE A 235 0.03 2.65 -3.80
C ILE A 235 1.25 2.11 -4.54
N VAL A 236 1.26 0.83 -4.95
CA VAL A 236 2.33 0.24 -5.76
C VAL A 236 2.46 0.92 -7.12
N ILE A 237 1.37 1.08 -7.88
CA ILE A 237 1.40 1.72 -9.19
C ILE A 237 2.01 3.12 -9.12
N TYR A 238 1.56 3.94 -8.16
CA TYR A 238 2.03 5.32 -8.01
C TYR A 238 3.46 5.43 -7.48
N ASN A 239 3.97 4.37 -6.85
CA ASN A 239 5.26 4.39 -6.15
C ASN A 239 6.17 3.21 -6.56
N TYR A 240 5.99 2.68 -7.77
CA TYR A 240 6.59 1.43 -8.22
C TYR A 240 8.10 1.36 -7.99
N LYS A 241 8.83 2.44 -8.32
CA LYS A 241 10.29 2.53 -8.11
C LYS A 241 10.73 2.39 -6.65
N ASN A 242 9.91 2.83 -5.70
CA ASN A 242 10.18 2.65 -4.28
C ASN A 242 9.67 1.30 -3.80
N TYR A 243 8.59 0.78 -4.38
CA TYR A 243 8.10 -0.56 -4.08
C TYR A 243 9.09 -1.67 -4.51
N GLU A 244 9.79 -1.52 -5.65
CA GLU A 244 10.83 -2.47 -6.08
C GLU A 244 11.89 -2.69 -4.99
N LYS A 245 12.25 -1.65 -4.23
CA LYS A 245 13.20 -1.75 -3.11
C LYS A 245 12.67 -2.47 -1.87
N ILE A 246 11.35 -2.72 -1.79
CA ILE A 246 10.74 -3.48 -0.69
C ILE A 246 10.91 -4.97 -0.94
N ILE A 247 10.77 -5.40 -2.19
CA ILE A 247 10.79 -6.80 -2.61
C ILE A 247 12.19 -7.35 -2.91
N GLU A 248 13.19 -6.47 -3.06
CA GLU A 248 14.63 -6.80 -3.15
C GLU A 248 15.27 -7.15 -1.79
#